data_AF-A0A4Y2SQU8-F1
#
_entry.id   AF-A0A4Y2SQU8-F1
#
_cell.length_a   1.000
_cell.length_b   1.000
_cell.length_c   1.000
_cell.angle_alpha   90.00
_cell.angle_beta   90.00
_cell.angle_gamma   90.00
#
_symmetry.space_group_name_H-M   'P 1'
#
loop_
_entity.id
_entity.type
_entity.pdbx_description
1 polymer ?
#
loop_
_entity_poly.entity_id
_entity_poly.type
_entity_poly.pdbx_seq_one_letter_code
_entity_poly.pdbx_strand_id
1 'polypeptide(L)'
;MNTGGLDKLKEMVEAEFQANFEAQREELRKHAKQQIFKIQEENRKTYNLRRREAKPYRVGDLVAIKRTQFGPHLKLKPKYFGPYSITRAKGGNTYDVIKEGNHEGPNFTTTRAEYLKPWNTIVVWRTSRIQEGRDCGTRLTAAHVIPAARLADLRRTGQLTIWHPDGMLKMTPAPKDTSKDEKMQDYATTIISLCSSSVHS
;
A
#
# COMPACT_ATOMS: atom_id res chain seq x y z
N MET A 1 -45.58 30.11 62.00
CA MET A 1 -45.75 28.78 61.37
C MET A 1 -44.36 28.22 61.11
N ASN A 2 -44.07 26.98 61.51
CA ASN A 2 -42.73 26.39 61.44
C ASN A 2 -42.49 25.86 60.02
N THR A 3 -41.85 26.66 59.16
CA THR A 3 -41.60 26.35 57.74
C THR A 3 -40.37 25.47 57.53
N GLY A 4 -39.48 25.36 58.52
CA GLY A 4 -38.18 24.69 58.39
C GLY A 4 -38.26 23.20 58.05
N GLY A 5 -39.38 22.52 58.35
CA GLY A 5 -39.60 21.14 57.92
C GLY A 5 -39.90 21.01 56.42
N LEU A 6 -40.61 21.98 55.84
CA LEU A 6 -40.95 22.01 54.42
C LEU A 6 -39.71 22.36 53.58
N ASP A 7 -38.92 23.31 54.07
CA ASP A 7 -37.66 23.74 53.44
C ASP A 7 -36.66 22.58 53.39
N LYS A 8 -36.57 21.80 54.46
CA LYS A 8 -35.69 20.61 54.53
C LYS A 8 -36.11 19.50 53.58
N LEU A 9 -37.42 19.27 53.42
CA LEU A 9 -37.92 18.30 52.43
C LEU A 9 -37.62 18.74 51.00
N LYS A 10 -37.77 20.03 50.72
CA LYS A 10 -37.45 20.60 49.40
C LYS A 10 -35.96 20.45 49.08
N GLU A 11 -35.09 20.73 50.04
CA GLU A 11 -33.64 20.56 49.90
C GLU A 11 -33.26 19.09 49.62
N MET A 12 -33.86 18.14 50.35
CA MET A 12 -33.62 16.72 50.12
C MET A 12 -34.02 16.27 48.71
N VAL A 13 -35.19 16.73 48.24
CA VAL A 13 -35.68 16.42 46.89
C VAL A 13 -34.77 17.02 45.82
N GLU A 14 -34.34 18.28 45.98
CA GLU A 14 -33.41 18.93 45.05
C GLU A 14 -32.05 18.22 45.00
N ALA A 15 -31.52 17.77 46.15
CA ALA A 15 -30.28 17.01 46.22
C ALA A 15 -30.38 15.65 45.51
N GLU A 16 -31.51 14.93 45.66
CA GLU A 16 -31.76 13.67 44.95
C GLU A 16 -31.85 13.88 43.44
N PHE A 17 -32.55 14.93 42.99
CA PHE A 17 -32.61 15.29 41.57
C PHE A 17 -31.21 15.55 41.02
N GLN A 18 -30.42 16.37 41.72
CA GLN A 18 -29.06 16.70 41.30
C GLN A 18 -28.17 15.46 41.22
N ALA A 19 -28.22 14.59 42.23
CA ALA A 19 -27.46 13.33 42.25
C ALA A 19 -27.86 12.40 41.08
N ASN A 20 -29.16 12.30 40.79
CA ASN A 20 -29.65 11.50 39.67
C ASN A 20 -29.18 12.06 38.31
N PHE A 21 -29.22 13.38 38.13
CA PHE A 21 -28.69 14.02 36.91
C PHE A 21 -27.19 13.79 36.73
N GLU A 22 -26.41 13.88 37.82
CA GLU A 22 -24.97 13.60 37.80
C GLU A 22 -24.68 12.15 37.46
N ALA A 23 -25.40 11.21 38.06
CA ALA A 23 -25.28 9.78 37.77
C ALA A 23 -25.58 9.48 36.28
N GLN A 24 -26.64 10.06 35.73
CA GLN A 24 -26.99 9.91 34.31
C GLN A 24 -25.91 10.47 33.38
N ARG A 25 -25.36 11.65 33.70
CA ARG A 25 -24.25 12.23 32.92
C ARG A 25 -23.00 11.36 32.99
N GLU A 26 -22.70 10.83 34.16
CA GLU A 26 -21.52 10.00 34.34
C GLU A 26 -21.66 8.68 33.59
N GLU A 27 -22.83 8.06 33.60
CA GLU A 27 -23.12 6.87 32.80
C GLU A 27 -22.99 7.16 31.30
N LEU A 28 -23.54 8.29 30.83
CA LEU A 28 -23.40 8.70 29.44
C LEU A 28 -21.93 8.92 29.05
N ARG A 29 -21.13 9.55 29.92
CA ARG A 29 -19.69 9.73 29.70
C ARG A 29 -18.94 8.41 29.66
N LYS A 30 -19.24 7.48 30.57
CA LYS A 30 -18.66 6.13 30.57
C LYS A 30 -18.95 5.40 29.27
N HIS A 31 -20.21 5.41 28.84
CA HIS A 31 -20.61 4.78 27.60
C HIS A 31 -19.92 5.44 26.38
N ALA A 32 -19.93 6.77 26.29
CA ALA A 32 -19.26 7.49 25.22
C ALA A 32 -17.76 7.18 25.17
N LYS A 33 -17.09 7.14 26.32
CA LYS A 33 -15.66 6.78 26.43
C LYS A 33 -15.41 5.37 25.89
N GLN A 34 -16.23 4.39 26.26
CA GLN A 34 -16.11 3.02 25.75
C GLN A 34 -16.29 2.95 24.22
N GLN A 35 -17.26 3.68 23.66
CA GLN A 35 -17.47 3.70 22.21
C GLN A 35 -16.29 4.36 21.47
N ILE A 36 -15.77 5.47 22.00
CA ILE A 36 -14.57 6.12 21.45
C ILE A 36 -13.39 5.15 21.45
N PHE A 37 -13.16 4.42 22.54
CA PHE A 37 -12.10 3.42 22.59
C PHE A 37 -12.26 2.31 21.56
N LYS A 38 -13.48 1.78 21.38
CA LYS A 38 -13.76 0.77 20.34
C LYS A 38 -13.41 1.29 18.95
N ILE A 39 -13.87 2.50 18.61
CA ILE A 39 -13.58 3.13 17.32
C ILE A 39 -12.08 3.38 17.14
N GLN A 40 -11.39 3.86 18.18
CA GLN A 40 -9.94 4.08 18.13
C GLN A 40 -9.18 2.77 17.90
N GLU A 41 -9.61 1.68 18.53
CA GLU A 41 -9.02 0.35 18.36
C GLU A 41 -9.20 -0.17 16.92
N GLU A 42 -10.40 -0.04 16.37
CA GLU A 42 -10.70 -0.42 14.98
C GLU A 42 -9.93 0.45 13.98
N ASN A 43 -9.87 1.75 14.21
CA ASN A 43 -9.08 2.68 13.41
C ASN A 43 -7.59 2.32 13.45
N ARG A 44 -7.06 1.96 14.63
CA ARG A 44 -5.67 1.52 14.79
C ARG A 44 -5.40 0.25 13.98
N LYS A 45 -6.27 -0.76 14.08
CA LYS A 45 -6.16 -2.02 13.32
C LYS A 45 -6.18 -1.75 11.81
N THR A 46 -7.13 -0.94 11.35
CA THR A 46 -7.31 -0.61 9.94
C THR A 46 -6.13 0.19 9.37
N TYR A 47 -5.65 1.17 10.14
CA TYR A 47 -4.48 1.95 9.78
C TYR A 47 -3.23 1.07 9.69
N ASN A 48 -2.96 0.27 10.72
CA ASN A 48 -1.79 -0.60 10.78
C ASN A 48 -1.77 -1.64 9.65
N LEU A 49 -2.93 -2.18 9.25
CA LEU A 49 -3.03 -3.14 8.14
C LEU A 49 -2.49 -2.58 6.82
N ARG A 50 -2.67 -1.28 6.58
CA ARG A 50 -2.28 -0.60 5.32
C ARG A 50 -0.99 0.20 5.46
N ARG A 51 -0.52 0.41 6.69
CA ARG A 51 0.64 1.25 6.97
C ARG A 51 1.90 0.56 6.46
N ARG A 52 2.68 1.30 5.67
CA ARG A 52 4.04 0.93 5.29
C ARG A 52 5.03 1.79 6.05
N GLU A 53 6.15 1.18 6.42
CA GLU A 53 7.28 1.90 6.98
C GLU A 53 7.81 2.93 5.99
N ALA A 54 8.25 4.06 6.52
CA ALA A 54 8.79 5.12 5.70
C ALA A 54 10.17 4.70 5.17
N LYS A 55 10.48 5.08 3.93
CA LYS A 55 11.82 4.85 3.38
C LYS A 55 12.85 5.64 4.20
N PRO A 56 13.88 4.99 4.75
CA PRO A 56 14.97 5.71 5.41
C PRO A 56 15.85 6.39 4.36
N TYR A 57 16.34 7.58 4.70
CA TYR A 57 17.28 8.34 3.88
C TYR A 57 18.50 8.72 4.71
N ARG A 58 19.64 8.90 4.06
CA ARG A 58 20.91 9.28 4.67
C ARG A 58 21.25 10.73 4.34
N VAL A 59 22.12 11.33 5.14
CA VAL A 59 22.70 12.64 4.85
C VAL A 59 23.49 12.55 3.53
N GLY A 60 23.30 13.53 2.66
CA GLY A 60 23.86 13.57 1.31
C GLY A 60 22.98 12.93 0.23
N ASP A 61 21.91 12.20 0.58
CA ASP A 61 21.01 11.64 -0.42
C ASP A 61 20.26 12.76 -1.17
N LEU A 62 20.16 12.62 -2.48
CA LEU A 62 19.36 13.50 -3.33
C LEU A 62 17.91 13.03 -3.38
N VAL A 63 16.99 13.95 -3.09
CA VAL A 63 15.55 13.70 -2.99
C VAL A 63 14.73 14.81 -3.65
N ALA A 64 13.54 14.48 -4.12
CA ALA A 64 12.53 15.42 -4.55
C ALA A 64 11.50 15.61 -3.43
N ILE A 65 11.07 16.85 -3.18
CA ILE A 65 10.06 17.18 -2.16
C ILE A 65 8.69 17.33 -2.81
N LYS A 66 7.67 16.68 -2.27
CA LYS A 66 6.29 16.82 -2.74
C LYS A 66 5.77 18.25 -2.47
N ARG A 67 5.12 18.84 -3.48
CA ARG A 67 4.36 20.08 -3.31
C ARG A 67 3.15 19.84 -2.39
N THR A 68 3.07 20.59 -1.30
CA THR A 68 1.98 20.50 -0.30
C THR A 68 0.96 21.62 -0.41
N GLN A 69 1.32 22.75 -1.02
CA GLN A 69 0.41 23.87 -1.24
C GLN A 69 -0.54 23.56 -2.41
N PHE A 70 -1.84 23.72 -2.16
CA PHE A 70 -2.89 23.61 -3.17
C PHE A 70 -3.37 25.01 -3.56
N GLY A 71 -3.64 25.22 -4.84
CA GLY A 71 -4.02 26.53 -5.37
C GLY A 71 -4.43 26.48 -6.85
N PRO A 72 -5.09 27.54 -7.33
CA PRO A 72 -5.42 27.66 -8.75
C PRO A 72 -4.13 27.69 -9.60
N HIS A 73 -4.22 27.25 -10.86
CA HIS A 73 -3.09 27.20 -11.81
C HIS A 73 -1.97 26.17 -11.50
N LEU A 74 -2.12 25.30 -10.49
CA LEU A 74 -1.12 24.27 -10.15
C LEU A 74 -1.32 22.91 -10.87
N LYS A 75 -2.38 22.74 -11.66
CA LYS A 75 -2.68 21.46 -12.35
C LYS A 75 -1.56 21.05 -13.32
N LEU A 76 -0.92 22.01 -13.99
CA LEU A 76 0.15 21.77 -14.96
C LEU A 76 1.56 21.82 -14.32
N LYS A 77 1.66 22.24 -13.06
CA LYS A 77 2.95 22.34 -12.36
C LYS A 77 3.40 20.96 -11.87
N PRO A 78 4.72 20.71 -11.81
CA PRO A 78 5.23 19.44 -11.31
C PRO A 78 4.82 19.24 -9.84
N LYS A 79 4.42 18.00 -9.54
CA LYS A 79 3.96 17.56 -8.22
C LYS A 79 5.10 17.53 -7.18
N TYR A 80 6.34 17.41 -7.63
CA TYR A 80 7.53 17.44 -6.78
C TYR A 80 8.43 18.59 -7.21
N PHE A 81 9.01 19.27 -6.23
CA PHE A 81 10.10 20.21 -6.44
C PHE A 81 11.39 19.45 -6.75
N GLY A 82 12.37 20.17 -7.33
CA GLY A 82 13.63 19.63 -7.87
C GLY A 82 14.52 18.91 -6.84
N PRO A 83 15.80 18.68 -7.18
CA PRO A 83 16.68 17.95 -6.28
C PRO A 83 16.95 18.76 -5.02
N TYR A 84 16.86 18.08 -3.89
CA TYR A 84 17.31 18.56 -2.60
C TYR A 84 18.29 17.55 -2.03
N SER A 85 19.33 18.02 -1.36
CA SER A 85 20.21 17.19 -0.56
C SER A 85 19.70 17.12 0.88
N ILE A 86 19.72 15.93 1.47
CA ILE A 86 19.42 15.76 2.90
C ILE A 86 20.62 16.21 3.71
N THR A 87 20.41 17.17 4.62
CA THR A 87 21.47 17.70 5.48
C THR A 87 21.48 17.05 6.85
N ARG A 88 20.31 16.74 7.41
CA ARG A 88 20.20 16.19 8.77
C ARG A 88 18.93 15.36 8.93
N ALA A 89 19.03 14.25 9.68
CA ALA A 89 17.87 13.51 10.17
C ALA A 89 17.46 14.04 11.56
N LYS A 90 16.20 14.46 11.72
CA LYS A 90 15.63 15.02 12.96
C LYS A 90 14.87 13.99 13.81
N GLY A 91 14.81 12.72 13.38
CA GLY A 91 14.00 11.68 14.01
C GLY A 91 12.56 11.66 13.49
N GLY A 92 11.80 10.60 13.83
CA GLY A 92 10.40 10.45 13.41
C GLY A 92 10.20 10.54 11.88
N ASN A 93 11.15 10.00 11.11
CA ASN A 93 11.18 10.07 9.64
C ASN A 93 11.17 11.50 9.08
N THR A 94 11.70 12.47 9.82
CA THR A 94 11.77 13.88 9.41
C THR A 94 13.20 14.27 9.10
N TYR A 95 13.40 15.01 8.00
CA TYR A 95 14.71 15.40 7.48
C TYR A 95 14.75 16.89 7.17
N ASP A 96 15.89 17.51 7.41
CA ASP A 96 16.24 18.81 6.88
C ASP A 96 16.84 18.64 5.48
N VAL A 97 16.39 19.47 4.55
CA VAL A 97 16.73 19.39 3.13
C VAL A 97 17.11 20.76 2.62
N ILE A 98 18.20 20.82 1.85
CA ILE A 98 18.69 22.02 1.15
C ILE A 98 18.51 21.82 -0.35
N LYS A 99 18.08 22.89 -1.00
CA LYS A 99 17.84 22.93 -2.43
C LYS A 99 19.13 22.85 -3.23
N GLU A 100 19.15 21.98 -4.24
CA GLU A 100 20.27 21.84 -5.16
C GLU A 100 19.94 22.54 -6.50
N GLY A 101 20.75 23.53 -6.87
CA GLY A 101 20.58 24.27 -8.12
C GLY A 101 19.37 25.22 -8.16
N ASN A 102 19.03 25.67 -9.37
CA ASN A 102 18.02 26.70 -9.58
C ASN A 102 16.69 26.11 -10.10
N HIS A 103 15.77 25.81 -9.18
CA HIS A 103 14.41 25.35 -9.51
C HIS A 103 13.36 25.97 -8.58
N GLU A 104 12.08 25.67 -8.77
CA GLU A 104 11.01 26.18 -7.90
C GLU A 104 11.08 25.53 -6.51
N GLY A 105 10.78 26.29 -5.46
CA GLY A 105 10.67 25.80 -4.07
C GLY A 105 11.61 26.51 -3.08
N PRO A 106 11.41 26.27 -1.77
CA PRO A 106 12.18 26.88 -0.69
C PRO A 106 13.66 26.44 -0.73
N ASN A 107 14.59 27.30 -0.30
CA ASN A 107 16.02 26.98 -0.28
C ASN A 107 16.38 25.98 0.84
N PHE A 108 15.69 26.08 1.97
CA PHE A 108 15.84 25.18 3.12
C PHE A 108 14.45 24.82 3.65
N THR A 109 14.24 23.57 4.00
CA THR A 109 12.97 23.10 4.57
C THR A 109 13.19 21.86 5.42
N THR A 110 12.29 21.64 6.38
CA THR A 110 12.15 20.38 7.10
C THR A 110 10.94 19.63 6.55
N THR A 111 11.09 18.36 6.18
CA THR A 111 10.01 17.57 5.57
C THR A 111 10.02 16.12 6.05
N ARG A 112 8.86 15.46 6.04
CA ARG A 112 8.72 14.03 6.37
C ARG A 112 9.06 13.14 5.18
N ALA A 113 9.57 11.95 5.44
CA ALA A 113 9.93 10.92 4.46
C ALA A 113 8.79 10.58 3.48
N GLU A 114 7.54 10.67 3.91
CA GLU A 114 6.35 10.43 3.08
C GLU A 114 6.20 11.42 1.92
N TYR A 115 6.78 12.61 2.06
CA TYR A 115 6.81 13.65 1.04
C TYR A 115 8.11 13.64 0.23
N LEU A 116 9.05 12.75 0.55
CA LEU A 116 10.31 12.61 -0.16
C LEU A 116 10.23 11.50 -1.19
N LYS A 117 10.83 11.74 -2.35
CA LYS A 117 11.16 10.70 -3.32
C LYS A 117 12.64 10.72 -3.63
N PRO A 118 13.31 9.58 -3.82
CA PRO A 118 14.69 9.56 -4.30
C PRO A 118 14.80 10.27 -5.66
N TRP A 119 15.83 11.10 -5.83
CA TRP A 119 16.10 11.79 -7.09
C TRP A 119 16.78 10.85 -8.10
N ASN A 120 17.77 10.07 -7.64
CA ASN A 120 18.52 9.15 -8.47
C ASN A 120 17.67 7.89 -8.76
N THR A 121 17.09 7.85 -9.94
CA THR A 121 16.30 6.73 -10.44
C THR A 121 17.15 5.88 -11.37
N ILE A 122 18.29 5.34 -10.91
CA ILE A 122 18.77 4.11 -11.54
C ILE A 122 17.85 3.01 -11.02
N VAL A 123 16.74 2.81 -11.73
CA VAL A 123 15.94 1.60 -11.63
C VAL A 123 16.79 0.46 -12.17
N VAL A 124 17.68 -0.06 -11.32
CA VAL A 124 17.95 -1.49 -11.39
C VAL A 124 16.59 -2.12 -11.11
N TRP A 125 16.01 -2.81 -12.09
CA TRP A 125 14.88 -3.71 -11.87
C TRP A 125 15.38 -4.88 -11.01
N ARG A 126 15.80 -4.60 -9.78
CA ARG A 126 16.18 -5.62 -8.82
C ARG A 126 14.86 -6.18 -8.30
N THR A 127 14.63 -7.44 -8.63
CA THR A 127 13.54 -8.31 -8.20
C THR A 127 13.57 -8.54 -6.68
N SER A 128 13.56 -7.47 -5.90
CA SER A 128 13.43 -7.48 -4.44
C SER A 128 12.01 -7.04 -4.08
N ARG A 129 11.04 -7.80 -4.58
CA ARG A 129 9.66 -7.84 -4.07
C ARG A 129 9.30 -9.29 -3.75
N ILE A 130 10.18 -9.94 -2.98
CA ILE A 130 9.90 -11.18 -2.25
C ILE A 130 10.69 -11.03 -0.95
N GLN A 131 10.09 -11.41 0.18
CA GLN A 131 10.41 -11.13 1.59
C GLN A 131 9.77 -9.81 2.07
N GLU A 132 8.74 -9.79 2.91
CA GLU A 132 8.36 -10.72 3.99
C GLU A 132 6.83 -10.95 3.98
N GLY A 133 6.40 -12.01 3.33
CA GLY A 133 5.10 -12.63 3.54
C GLY A 133 5.39 -14.04 3.98
N ARG A 134 5.04 -14.35 5.24
CA ARG A 134 5.03 -15.67 5.87
C ARG A 134 5.01 -16.82 4.86
N ASP A 135 6.13 -17.55 4.77
CA ASP A 135 6.16 -18.90 4.19
C ASP A 135 5.31 -19.82 5.09
N CYS A 136 4.01 -19.93 4.79
CA CYS A 136 3.33 -21.20 4.94
C CYS A 136 3.56 -21.96 3.64
N GLY A 137 4.27 -23.10 3.75
CA GLY A 137 4.97 -23.72 2.65
C GLY A 137 4.13 -24.11 1.44
N THR A 138 4.65 -23.81 0.25
CA THR A 138 4.72 -24.77 -0.87
C THR A 138 5.73 -24.24 -1.89
N ARG A 139 6.68 -25.09 -2.26
CA ARG A 139 7.77 -24.79 -3.20
C ARG A 139 7.19 -24.77 -4.62
N LEU A 140 7.06 -23.59 -5.23
CA LEU A 140 6.74 -23.47 -6.65
C LEU A 140 7.91 -22.79 -7.38
N THR A 141 8.49 -23.54 -8.31
CA THR A 141 9.64 -23.18 -9.13
C THR A 141 9.27 -22.14 -10.20
N ALA A 142 10.23 -21.27 -10.50
CA ALA A 142 10.14 -19.99 -11.21
C ALA A 142 9.82 -20.02 -12.72
N ALA A 143 8.98 -20.92 -13.21
CA ALA A 143 8.48 -20.87 -14.57
C ALA A 143 6.98 -20.54 -14.56
N HIS A 144 6.52 -19.77 -15.55
CA HIS A 144 5.13 -19.34 -15.81
C HIS A 144 4.74 -17.96 -15.29
N VAL A 145 5.14 -16.93 -16.03
CA VAL A 145 4.29 -15.74 -16.19
C VAL A 145 4.14 -15.47 -17.69
N ILE A 146 3.02 -15.91 -18.27
CA ILE A 146 2.66 -15.56 -19.65
C ILE A 146 2.03 -14.16 -19.60
N PRO A 147 2.50 -13.18 -20.40
CA PRO A 147 1.92 -11.84 -20.43
C PRO A 147 0.45 -11.87 -20.87
N ALA A 148 -0.39 -11.06 -20.20
CA ALA A 148 -1.85 -11.03 -20.42
C ALA A 148 -2.28 -10.81 -21.88
N ALA A 149 -1.42 -10.18 -22.71
CA ALA A 149 -1.66 -10.00 -24.14
C ALA A 149 -1.81 -11.33 -24.91
N ARG A 150 -1.09 -12.40 -24.51
CA ARG A 150 -1.19 -13.72 -25.16
C ARG A 150 -2.47 -14.48 -24.84
N LEU A 151 -3.11 -14.19 -23.71
CA LEU A 151 -4.37 -14.83 -23.30
C LEU A 151 -5.60 -14.29 -24.03
N ALA A 152 -5.50 -13.07 -24.59
CA ALA A 152 -6.59 -12.44 -25.35
C ALA A 152 -6.74 -13.05 -26.76
N ASP A 153 -5.63 -13.43 -27.40
CA ASP A 153 -5.63 -14.01 -28.74
C ASP A 153 -6.12 -15.47 -28.77
N LEU A 154 -5.79 -16.26 -27.73
CA LEU A 154 -6.24 -17.64 -27.59
C LEU A 154 -7.77 -17.74 -27.46
N ARG A 155 -8.39 -16.77 -26.76
CA ARG A 155 -9.85 -16.71 -26.59
C ARG A 155 -10.60 -16.33 -27.87
N ARG A 156 -9.94 -15.72 -28.86
CA ARG A 156 -10.58 -15.21 -30.08
C ARG A 156 -10.39 -16.13 -31.30
N THR A 157 -9.26 -16.82 -31.39
CA THR A 157 -8.90 -17.58 -32.60
C THR A 157 -8.67 -19.07 -32.35
N GLY A 158 -8.54 -19.50 -31.09
CA GLY A 158 -8.24 -20.90 -30.76
C GLY A 158 -6.82 -21.36 -31.15
N GLN A 159 -5.95 -20.44 -31.59
CA GLN A 159 -4.55 -20.70 -31.91
C GLN A 159 -3.62 -19.91 -30.99
N LEU A 160 -2.55 -20.57 -30.53
CA LEU A 160 -1.46 -19.95 -29.77
C LEU A 160 -0.25 -19.77 -30.69
N THR A 161 0.19 -18.53 -30.87
CA THR A 161 1.45 -18.23 -31.56
C THR A 161 2.51 -17.83 -30.54
N ILE A 162 3.66 -18.52 -30.59
CA ILE A 162 4.80 -18.27 -29.72
C ILE A 162 5.95 -17.81 -30.61
N TRP A 163 6.63 -16.74 -30.21
CA TRP A 163 7.77 -16.20 -30.93
C TRP A 163 9.05 -16.93 -30.49
N HIS A 164 9.80 -17.51 -31.43
CA HIS A 164 11.10 -18.17 -31.24
C HIS A 164 12.16 -17.44 -32.09
N PRO A 165 13.45 -17.43 -31.72
CA PRO A 165 14.49 -16.67 -32.43
C PRO A 165 14.66 -17.01 -33.92
N ASP A 166 14.34 -18.24 -34.34
CA ASP A 166 14.53 -18.71 -35.72
C ASP A 166 13.24 -18.69 -36.57
N GLY A 167 12.15 -18.09 -36.07
CA GLY A 167 10.89 -17.91 -36.82
C GLY A 167 9.62 -18.27 -36.02
N MET A 168 8.45 -17.94 -36.60
CA MET A 168 7.14 -18.17 -35.96
C MET A 168 6.70 -19.64 -36.09
N LEU A 169 6.57 -20.34 -34.96
CA LEU A 169 5.95 -21.66 -34.91
C LEU A 169 4.43 -21.53 -34.64
N LYS A 170 3.63 -22.10 -35.54
CA LYS A 170 2.17 -22.23 -35.38
C LYS A 170 1.86 -23.65 -34.90
N MET A 171 1.32 -23.78 -33.68
CA MET A 171 0.80 -25.07 -33.23
C MET A 171 -0.66 -25.20 -33.64
N THR A 172 -1.00 -26.30 -34.33
CA THR A 172 -2.39 -26.64 -34.65
C THR A 172 -3.05 -27.36 -33.48
N PRO A 173 -4.31 -27.04 -33.14
CA PRO A 173 -4.98 -27.67 -32.01
C PRO A 173 -5.29 -29.15 -32.27
N ALA A 174 -5.16 -29.97 -31.23
CA ALA A 174 -5.49 -31.40 -31.24
C ALA A 174 -7.01 -31.66 -31.44
N PRO A 175 -7.41 -32.85 -31.93
CA PRO A 175 -8.81 -33.18 -32.20
C PRO A 175 -9.71 -33.06 -30.97
N LYS A 176 -11.00 -32.78 -31.20
CA LYS A 176 -11.93 -32.29 -30.16
C LYS A 176 -12.23 -33.29 -29.04
N ASP A 177 -12.01 -34.59 -29.22
CA ASP A 177 -12.60 -35.62 -28.36
C ASP A 177 -11.73 -36.14 -27.20
N THR A 178 -10.54 -35.58 -26.95
CA THR A 178 -9.74 -35.95 -25.77
C THR A 178 -10.02 -35.08 -24.54
N SER A 179 -9.96 -35.70 -23.37
CA SER A 179 -10.20 -35.07 -22.06
C SER A 179 -9.25 -33.90 -21.81
N LYS A 180 -9.69 -32.88 -21.05
CA LYS A 180 -8.90 -31.67 -20.75
C LYS A 180 -7.56 -31.98 -20.07
N ASP A 181 -7.51 -33.05 -19.29
CA ASP A 181 -6.31 -33.44 -18.54
C ASP A 181 -5.27 -34.12 -19.45
N GLU A 182 -5.71 -34.93 -20.42
CA GLU A 182 -4.84 -35.50 -21.46
C GLU A 182 -4.24 -34.41 -22.36
N LYS A 183 -5.04 -33.40 -22.73
CA LYS A 183 -4.57 -32.26 -23.55
C LYS A 183 -3.48 -31.46 -22.85
N MET A 184 -3.53 -31.34 -21.52
CA MET A 184 -2.49 -30.66 -20.73
C MET A 184 -1.22 -31.51 -20.59
N GLN A 185 -1.36 -32.83 -20.47
CA GLN A 185 -0.22 -33.75 -20.36
C GLN A 185 0.56 -33.87 -21.69
N ASP A 186 -0.12 -33.91 -22.84
CA ASP A 186 0.54 -33.93 -24.16
C ASP A 186 1.30 -32.63 -24.46
N TYR A 187 0.73 -31.48 -24.07
CA TYR A 187 1.40 -30.17 -24.21
C TYR A 187 2.62 -30.06 -23.30
N ALA A 188 2.55 -30.55 -22.06
CA ALA A 188 3.68 -30.58 -21.15
C ALA A 188 4.79 -31.49 -21.68
N THR A 189 4.44 -32.67 -22.19
CA THR A 189 5.41 -33.68 -22.70
C THR A 189 6.12 -33.19 -23.97
N THR A 190 5.40 -32.51 -24.87
CA THR A 190 5.97 -31.94 -26.10
C THR A 190 6.93 -30.78 -25.79
N ILE A 191 6.60 -29.92 -24.83
CA ILE A 191 7.48 -28.82 -24.41
C ILE A 191 8.74 -29.33 -23.68
N ILE A 192 8.61 -30.37 -22.85
CA ILE A 192 9.75 -31.00 -22.15
C ILE A 192 10.70 -31.69 -23.15
N SER A 193 10.16 -32.35 -24.19
CA SER A 193 10.95 -32.97 -25.26
C SER A 193 11.76 -31.94 -26.06
N LEU A 194 11.15 -30.83 -26.46
CA LEU A 194 11.82 -29.76 -27.22
C LEU A 194 12.93 -29.06 -26.42
N CYS A 195 12.77 -28.92 -25.10
CA CYS A 195 13.82 -28.36 -24.23
C CYS A 195 14.97 -29.33 -23.98
N SER A 196 14.72 -30.65 -23.99
CA SER A 196 15.77 -31.66 -23.75
C SER A 196 16.74 -31.79 -24.93
N SER A 197 16.26 -31.56 -26.16
CA SER A 197 17.09 -31.54 -27.37
C SER A 197 18.03 -30.34 -27.49
N SER A 198 17.79 -29.27 -26.73
CA SER A 198 18.63 -28.06 -26.72
C SER A 198 19.79 -28.13 -25.72
N VAL A 199 19.86 -29.19 -24.88
CA VAL A 199 20.89 -29.33 -23.82
C VAL A 199 22.02 -30.30 -24.22
N HIS A 200 21.93 -30.97 -25.37
CA HIS A 200 22.97 -31.87 -25.89
C HIS A 200 23.63 -31.40 -27.20
N SER A 201 23.70 -30.09 -27.46
CA SER A 201 24.53 -29.54 -28.55
C SER A 201 25.54 -28.52 -28.04
#